data_AF-A0A9Y2MSS1-F1
#
_entry.id   AF-A0A9Y2MSS1-F1
#
_cell.length_a   1.000
_cell.length_b   1.000
_cell.length_c   1.000
_cell.angle_alpha   90.00
_cell.angle_beta   90.00
_cell.angle_gamma   90.00
#
_symmetry.space_group_name_H-M   'P 1'
#
loop_
_entity.id
_entity.type
_entity.pdbx_description
1 polymer ?
#
loop_
_entity_poly.entity_id
_entity_poly.type
_entity_poly.pdbx_seq_one_letter_code
_entity_poly.pdbx_strand_id
1 'polypeptide(L)'
;MSNGNFYPLGNAAAGSRFEVYPEALRAATDDVYAARETVVKFGIDDLSPMVLRDDDVGLLGVQSDVVTAFNDAIAGIRDKTGKGAVQLERFAQALDKAADYYETQDEEDFKQLRAKEEGVN
;
A
#
# COMPACT_ATOMS: atom_id res chain seq x y z
N MET A 1 2.35 7.55 -25.74
CA MET A 1 1.27 8.02 -24.85
C MET A 1 0.50 6.78 -24.41
N SER A 2 0.80 6.27 -23.21
CA SER A 2 0.17 5.08 -22.65
C SER A 2 -1.16 5.49 -22.02
N ASN A 3 -2.27 5.18 -22.67
CA ASN A 3 -3.59 5.32 -22.08
C ASN A 3 -3.78 4.18 -21.09
N GLY A 4 -3.57 4.49 -19.81
CA GLY A 4 -3.88 3.61 -18.70
C GLY A 4 -5.38 3.31 -18.70
N ASN A 5 -5.72 2.06 -18.99
CA ASN A 5 -7.05 1.52 -18.80
C ASN A 5 -7.01 0.76 -17.47
N PHE A 6 -7.13 1.50 -16.37
CA PHE A 6 -7.32 0.93 -15.05
C PHE A 6 -8.74 0.38 -15.02
N TYR A 7 -8.88 -0.93 -15.25
CA TYR A 7 -10.12 -1.64 -15.00
C TYR A 7 -10.03 -2.25 -13.61
N PRO A 8 -10.57 -1.61 -12.56
CA PRO A 8 -10.63 -2.25 -11.24
C PRO A 8 -11.60 -3.44 -11.21
N LEU A 9 -12.34 -3.72 -12.30
CA LEU A 9 -13.42 -4.71 -12.39
C LEU A 9 -13.55 -5.30 -13.82
N GLY A 10 -12.44 -5.66 -14.46
CA GLY A 10 -12.39 -5.99 -15.89
C GLY A 10 -12.43 -7.48 -16.27
N ASN A 11 -13.51 -8.20 -15.94
CA ASN A 11 -14.16 -9.26 -16.75
C ASN A 11 -15.12 -10.12 -15.90
N ALA A 12 -16.25 -9.55 -15.50
CA ALA A 12 -17.34 -10.25 -14.81
C ALA A 12 -18.18 -11.17 -15.74
N ALA A 13 -17.54 -11.83 -16.71
CA ALA A 13 -18.24 -12.53 -17.79
C ALA A 13 -17.66 -13.93 -18.10
N ALA A 14 -17.42 -14.76 -17.09
CA ALA A 14 -17.39 -16.23 -17.24
C ALA A 14 -17.38 -16.95 -15.88
N GLY A 15 -18.56 -17.40 -15.41
CA GLY A 15 -18.65 -18.74 -14.82
C GLY A 15 -18.13 -19.05 -13.41
N SER A 16 -17.86 -18.08 -12.52
CA SER A 16 -17.62 -18.38 -11.09
C SER A 16 -18.17 -17.26 -10.22
N ARG A 17 -19.25 -17.51 -9.45
CA ARG A 17 -19.84 -16.54 -8.51
C ARG A 17 -19.34 -16.73 -7.07
N PHE A 18 -18.11 -17.23 -6.93
CA PHE A 18 -17.32 -17.18 -5.71
C PHE A 18 -15.87 -16.98 -6.17
N GLU A 19 -15.57 -15.82 -6.74
CA GLU A 19 -14.18 -15.34 -6.67
C GLU A 19 -13.90 -15.20 -5.18
N VAL A 20 -12.95 -15.99 -4.69
CA VAL A 20 -12.61 -16.14 -3.27
C VAL A 20 -12.21 -14.75 -2.78
N TYR A 21 -13.17 -14.01 -2.20
CA TYR A 21 -12.99 -12.66 -1.68
C TYR A 21 -11.71 -12.53 -0.80
N PRO A 22 -11.36 -13.55 0.02
CA PRO A 22 -10.09 -13.60 0.73
C PRO A 22 -8.84 -13.57 -0.16
N GLU A 23 -8.81 -14.27 -1.30
CA GLU A 23 -7.64 -14.31 -2.20
C GLU A 23 -7.42 -12.94 -2.88
N ALA A 24 -8.49 -12.28 -3.31
CA ALA A 24 -8.41 -10.93 -3.87
C ALA A 24 -7.95 -9.90 -2.83
N LEU A 25 -8.41 -10.04 -1.57
CA LEU A 25 -7.98 -9.19 -0.46
C LEU A 25 -6.50 -9.42 -0.09
N ARG A 26 -6.02 -10.67 -0.14
CA ARG A 26 -4.60 -11.00 0.06
C ARG A 26 -3.72 -10.45 -1.07
N ALA A 27 -4.13 -10.61 -2.32
CA ALA A 27 -3.42 -10.02 -3.45
C ALA A 27 -3.34 -8.49 -3.34
N ALA A 28 -4.44 -7.83 -2.96
CA ALA A 28 -4.44 -6.39 -2.69
C ALA A 28 -3.54 -6.01 -1.50
N THR A 29 -3.44 -6.87 -0.49
CA THR A 29 -2.54 -6.67 0.66
C THR A 29 -1.07 -6.72 0.22
N ASP A 30 -0.70 -7.69 -0.62
CA ASP A 30 0.63 -7.80 -1.21
C ASP A 30 1.00 -6.58 -2.05
N ASP A 31 0.07 -6.09 -2.89
CA ASP A 31 0.26 -4.87 -3.68
C ASP A 31 0.48 -3.64 -2.79
N VAL A 32 -0.25 -3.53 -1.68
CA VAL A 32 -0.08 -2.43 -0.71
C VAL A 32 1.28 -2.52 -0.01
N TYR A 33 1.74 -3.73 0.33
CA TYR A 33 3.09 -3.93 0.88
C TYR A 33 4.18 -3.57 -0.13
N ALA A 34 4.03 -3.95 -1.40
CA ALA A 34 4.97 -3.58 -2.46
C ALA A 34 5.00 -2.05 -2.70
N ALA A 35 3.85 -1.39 -2.66
CA ALA A 35 3.75 0.06 -2.71
C ALA A 35 4.44 0.72 -1.50
N ARG A 36 4.23 0.19 -0.29
CA ARG A 36 4.91 0.63 0.92
C ARG A 36 6.43 0.51 0.77
N GLU A 37 6.93 -0.63 0.30
CA GLU A 37 8.36 -0.85 0.10
C GLU A 37 8.95 0.16 -0.88
N THR A 38 8.26 0.43 -1.98
CA THR A 38 8.66 1.45 -2.96
C THR A 38 8.76 2.84 -2.33
N VAL A 39 7.77 3.21 -1.52
CA VAL A 39 7.72 4.50 -0.80
C VAL A 39 8.86 4.60 0.22
N VAL A 40 9.10 3.54 1.01
CA VAL A 40 10.20 3.47 1.97
C VAL A 40 11.54 3.59 1.26
N LYS A 41 11.72 2.84 0.17
CA LYS A 41 12.93 2.87 -0.64
C LYS A 41 13.21 4.25 -1.19
N PHE A 42 12.22 4.94 -1.74
CA PHE A 42 12.36 6.33 -2.18
C PHE A 42 12.80 7.27 -1.04
N GLY A 43 12.21 7.12 0.14
CA GLY A 43 12.57 7.93 1.32
C GLY A 43 13.97 7.69 1.87
N ILE A 44 14.47 6.45 1.79
CA ILE A 44 15.75 6.02 2.36
C ILE A 44 16.86 6.07 1.32
N ASP A 45 16.69 5.44 0.16
CA ASP A 45 17.76 5.26 -0.83
C ASP A 45 17.90 6.49 -1.73
N ASP A 46 16.80 7.05 -2.21
CA ASP A 46 16.85 8.14 -3.20
C ASP A 46 16.99 9.50 -2.54
N LEU A 47 16.31 9.73 -1.41
CA LEU A 47 16.31 11.03 -0.73
C LEU A 47 17.36 11.17 0.38
N SER A 48 17.80 10.09 1.03
CA SER A 48 18.83 10.23 2.08
C SER A 48 20.20 10.73 1.60
N PRO A 49 20.69 10.45 0.38
CA PRO A 49 21.93 11.02 -0.10
C PRO A 49 21.79 12.46 -0.62
N MET A 50 20.57 12.97 -0.81
CA MET A 50 20.33 14.34 -1.26
C MET A 50 20.56 15.32 -0.11
N VAL A 51 21.78 15.82 -0.02
CA VAL A 51 22.18 16.89 0.91
C VAL A 51 22.93 17.94 0.13
N LEU A 52 22.52 19.19 0.31
CA LEU A 52 23.23 20.34 -0.24
C LEU A 52 24.16 20.92 0.83
N ARG A 53 25.36 21.33 0.45
CA ARG A 53 26.33 22.02 1.31
C ARG A 53 26.54 23.45 0.83
N ASP A 54 27.07 24.29 1.72
CA ASP A 54 27.40 25.68 1.40
C ASP A 54 28.37 25.79 0.21
N ASP A 55 29.29 24.83 0.10
CA ASP A 55 30.25 24.74 -1.01
C ASP A 55 29.58 24.48 -2.37
N ASP A 56 28.35 23.95 -2.39
CA ASP A 56 27.63 23.58 -3.61
C ASP A 56 26.84 24.74 -4.24
N VAL A 57 26.59 25.83 -3.49
CA VAL A 57 25.66 26.91 -3.92
C VAL A 57 26.32 28.27 -4.15
N GLY A 58 27.63 28.39 -3.88
CA GLY A 58 28.39 29.62 -4.00
C GLY A 58 27.91 30.75 -3.08
N LEU A 59 28.58 31.91 -3.13
CA LEU A 59 28.38 33.01 -2.16
C LEU A 59 26.92 33.51 -2.09
N LEU A 60 26.26 33.62 -3.25
CA LEU A 60 24.88 34.09 -3.33
C LEU A 60 23.88 33.05 -2.78
N GLY A 61 24.15 31.77 -2.99
CA GLY A 61 23.32 30.68 -2.46
C GLY A 61 23.42 30.55 -0.94
N VAL A 62 24.61 30.77 -0.39
CA VAL A 62 24.82 30.82 1.07
C VAL A 62 24.09 32.01 1.68
N GLN A 63 24.19 33.19 1.07
CA GLN A 63 23.51 34.40 1.58
C GLN A 63 21.98 34.34 1.50
N SER A 64 21.43 33.53 0.59
CA SER A 64 19.99 33.35 0.40
C SER A 64 19.42 32.14 1.14
N ASP A 65 20.21 31.49 1.99
CA ASP A 65 19.80 30.37 2.85
C ASP A 65 19.20 29.18 2.07
N VAL A 66 19.65 29.01 0.82
CA VAL A 66 19.16 27.96 -0.10
C VAL A 66 19.49 26.57 0.41
N VAL A 67 20.63 26.42 1.09
CA VAL A 67 21.07 25.15 1.69
C VAL A 67 20.09 24.68 2.76
N THR A 68 19.72 25.57 3.68
CA THR A 68 18.73 25.30 4.73
C THR A 68 17.38 24.97 4.12
N ALA A 69 16.89 25.81 3.21
CA ALA A 69 15.59 25.61 2.56
C ALA A 69 15.51 24.28 1.78
N PHE A 70 16.58 23.90 1.07
CA PHE A 70 16.65 22.63 0.35
C PHE A 70 16.67 21.44 1.31
N ASN A 71 17.55 21.46 2.30
CA ASN A 71 17.70 20.34 3.24
C ASN A 71 16.43 20.15 4.08
N ASP A 72 15.76 21.24 4.48
CA ASP A 72 14.47 21.20 5.17
C ASP A 72 13.36 20.62 4.27
N ALA A 73 13.35 20.97 2.98
CA ALA A 73 12.41 20.42 2.03
C ALA A 73 12.61 18.89 1.87
N ILE A 74 13.87 18.43 1.73
CA ILE A 74 14.18 17.00 1.66
C ILE A 74 13.77 16.30 2.96
N ALA A 75 14.09 16.87 4.13
CA ALA A 75 13.66 16.32 5.42
C ALA A 75 12.13 16.23 5.54
N GLY A 76 11.41 17.26 5.10
CA GLY A 76 9.95 17.29 5.09
C GLY A 76 9.33 16.26 4.15
N ILE A 77 9.92 16.03 2.98
CA ILE A 77 9.49 14.96 2.07
C ILE A 77 9.74 13.60 2.74
N ARG A 78 10.92 13.36 3.32
CA ARG A 78 11.25 12.10 4.02
C ARG A 78 10.27 11.79 5.16
N ASP A 79 9.93 12.79 5.98
CA ASP A 79 8.94 12.63 7.06
C ASP A 79 7.55 12.27 6.52
N LYS A 80 7.09 12.94 5.45
CA LYS A 80 5.81 12.61 4.79
C LYS A 80 5.81 11.21 4.20
N THR A 81 6.90 10.82 3.54
CA THR A 81 7.09 9.49 2.96
C THR A 81 7.04 8.41 4.05
N GLY A 82 7.72 8.63 5.18
CA GLY A 82 7.67 7.72 6.34
C GLY A 82 6.26 7.59 6.93
N LYS A 83 5.53 8.70 7.08
CA LYS A 83 4.12 8.69 7.53
C LYS A 83 3.21 7.96 6.54
N GLY A 84 3.43 8.15 5.24
CA GLY A 84 2.70 7.44 4.18
C GLY A 84 2.93 5.94 4.22
N ALA A 85 4.17 5.49 4.41
CA ALA A 85 4.50 4.08 4.57
C ALA A 85 3.79 3.44 5.78
N VAL A 86 3.70 4.14 6.91
CA VAL A 86 2.95 3.68 8.10
C VAL A 86 1.45 3.58 7.81
N GLN A 87 0.88 4.51 7.04
CA GLN A 87 -0.54 4.44 6.66
C GLN A 87 -0.82 3.26 5.73
N LEU A 88 0.07 3.00 4.75
CA LEU A 88 -0.03 1.84 3.87
C LEU A 88 0.06 0.53 4.66
N GLU A 89 0.96 0.45 5.64
CA GLU A 89 1.07 -0.71 6.53
C GLU A 89 -0.22 -0.95 7.33
N ARG A 90 -0.81 0.11 7.90
CA ARG A 90 -2.09 0.00 8.60
C ARG A 90 -3.23 -0.42 7.68
N PHE A 91 -3.22 0.04 6.43
CA PHE A 91 -4.21 -0.35 5.44
C PHE A 91 -4.07 -1.82 5.05
N ALA A 92 -2.86 -2.30 4.81
CA ALA A 92 -2.57 -3.72 4.58
C ALA A 92 -3.04 -4.60 5.74
N GLN A 93 -2.74 -4.21 6.99
CA GLN A 93 -3.22 -4.93 8.19
C GLN A 93 -4.75 -4.95 8.30
N ALA A 94 -5.43 -3.88 7.87
CA ALA A 94 -6.89 -3.85 7.87
C ALA A 94 -7.49 -4.77 6.79
N LEU A 95 -6.85 -4.86 5.62
CA LEU A 95 -7.25 -5.78 4.55
C LEU A 95 -7.06 -7.24 4.95
N ASP A 96 -5.94 -7.58 5.58
CA ASP A 96 -5.65 -8.93 6.09
C ASP A 96 -6.69 -9.35 7.13
N LYS A 97 -6.98 -8.47 8.10
CA LYS A 97 -8.04 -8.71 9.09
C LYS A 97 -9.44 -8.86 8.47
N ALA A 98 -9.72 -8.15 7.39
CA ALA A 98 -10.97 -8.31 6.66
C ALA A 98 -11.03 -9.67 5.97
N ALA A 99 -9.93 -10.13 5.37
CA ALA A 99 -9.83 -11.45 4.77
C ALA A 99 -10.07 -12.56 5.81
N ASP A 100 -9.43 -12.49 6.97
CA ASP A 100 -9.63 -13.43 8.08
C ASP A 100 -11.09 -13.49 8.56
N TYR A 101 -11.75 -12.33 8.62
CA TYR A 101 -13.17 -12.25 9.00
C TYR A 101 -14.07 -12.96 7.98
N TYR A 102 -13.81 -12.79 6.68
CA TYR A 102 -14.55 -13.48 5.63
C TYR A 102 -14.32 -15.00 5.65
N GLU A 103 -13.08 -15.46 5.88
CA GLU A 103 -12.80 -16.90 6.01
C GLU A 103 -13.53 -17.52 7.20
N THR A 104 -13.54 -16.83 8.34
CA THR A 104 -14.24 -17.30 9.54
C THR A 104 -15.75 -17.39 9.31
N GLN A 105 -16.33 -16.42 8.62
CA GLN A 105 -17.75 -16.39 8.29
C GLN A 105 -18.13 -17.49 7.29
N ASP A 106 -17.32 -17.69 6.24
CA ASP A 106 -17.55 -18.75 5.26
C ASP A 106 -17.44 -20.15 5.89
N GLU A 107 -16.53 -20.35 6.85
CA GLU A 107 -16.45 -21.61 7.62
C GLU A 107 -17.71 -21.88 8.46
N GLU A 108 -18.28 -20.85 9.09
CA GLU A 108 -19.49 -20.98 9.89
C GLU A 108 -20.71 -21.29 9.02
N ASP A 109 -20.84 -20.62 7.87
CA ASP A 109 -21.92 -20.87 6.92
C ASP A 109 -21.80 -22.27 6.29
N PHE A 110 -20.58 -22.72 5.98
CA PHE A 110 -20.35 -24.10 5.50
C PHE A 110 -20.71 -25.15 6.56
N LYS A 111 -20.36 -24.93 7.84
CA LYS A 111 -20.75 -25.82 8.94
C LYS A 111 -22.27 -25.88 9.12
N GLN A 112 -22.96 -24.75 8.99
CA GLN A 112 -24.42 -24.70 9.09
C GLN A 112 -25.12 -25.40 7.92
N LEU A 113 -24.61 -25.26 6.70
CA LEU A 113 -25.12 -25.95 5.52
C LEU A 113 -24.93 -27.47 5.65
N ARG A 114 -23.73 -27.90 6.06
CA ARG A 114 -23.44 -29.33 6.27
C ARG A 114 -24.28 -29.95 7.39
N ALA A 115 -24.49 -29.22 8.49
CA ALA A 115 -25.36 -29.68 9.58
C ALA A 115 -26.83 -29.80 9.16
N LYS A 116 -27.30 -28.96 8.22
CA LYS A 116 -28.63 -29.08 7.62
C LYS A 116 -28.71 -30.24 6.63
N GLU A 117 -27.66 -30.54 5.87
CA GLU A 117 -27.60 -31.71 4.99
C GLU A 117 -27.53 -33.04 5.78
N GLU A 118 -26.78 -33.09 6.87
CA GLU A 118 -26.68 -34.29 7.73
C GLU A 118 -27.94 -34.51 8.61
N GLY A 119 -28.79 -33.48 8.78
CA GLY A 119 -30.04 -33.52 9.55
C GLY A 119 -31.30 -33.88 8.76
N VAL A 120 -31.20 -34.11 7.44
CA VAL A 120 -32.30 -34.62 6.61
C VAL A 120 -32.13 -36.14 6.44
N ASN A 121 -32.67 -36.89 7.40
CA ASN A 121 -33.01 -38.31 7.28
C ASN A 121 -34.37 -38.54 7.94
#